data_AF-A0A922CKW8-F1
#
_entry.id   AF-A0A922CKW8-F1
#
_cell.length_a   1.000
_cell.length_b   1.000
_cell.length_c   1.000
_cell.angle_alpha   90.00
_cell.angle_beta   90.00
_cell.angle_gamma   90.00
#
_symmetry.space_group_name_H-M   'P 1'
#
loop_
_entity.id
_entity.type
_entity.pdbx_description
1 polymer ?
#
loop_
_entity_poly.entity_id
_entity_poly.type
_entity_poly.pdbx_seq_one_letter_code
_entity_poly.pdbx_strand_id
1 'polypeptide(L)'
;MNQNYPNLFNYKFLACLLVLLCHSFFNPTDSGAVQITQSNLDMVLASNEVVFINFYAEWCKFSNMLMPIFDDAAEEVSKAGYDPGKVVMGKVDCDREGAIATRFHITKYPTLKLFRNGLPAKKEYRGQRSVEAFAEFIKKQLTDPIVTFGSLQELQQLSDDKRYIIAYMDRRDQPEYEVLRKVAASLKDECLFRAGFGDASQQMHPPGQPVVVFRPDKKTSVESDETFEGKLTSFDEVYSWVQKKCIPLVREITFENAEELTEEGLPFLILFHSPSDTESVKKYKEIIQRELESEKENVNFLTADGVRFEHPLHHLGKSISDLPLIAIDSFRHMYLFSKYSDMEKPGKLKEFLQDLYSGKLHREFHYGPDPVYEANNAIKVTTPPESTFKKLAPSKNRYTLLRDEL
;
A
#
# COMPACT_ATOMS: atom_id res chain seq x y z
N MET A 1 -26.72 -25.86 -62.21
CA MET A 1 -25.66 -25.67 -61.20
C MET A 1 -26.34 -25.49 -59.86
N ASN A 2 -26.20 -26.48 -58.98
CA ASN A 2 -26.77 -26.49 -57.63
C ASN A 2 -26.05 -25.46 -56.75
N GLN A 3 -26.80 -24.55 -56.10
CA GLN A 3 -26.29 -23.75 -55.00
C GLN A 3 -26.96 -24.19 -53.70
N ASN A 4 -26.17 -24.86 -52.86
CA ASN A 4 -26.51 -25.16 -51.47
C ASN A 4 -26.31 -23.90 -50.63
N TYR A 5 -27.37 -23.38 -50.01
CA TYR A 5 -27.26 -22.38 -48.94
C TYR A 5 -27.09 -23.10 -47.60
N PRO A 6 -26.06 -22.82 -46.78
CA PRO A 6 -25.95 -23.38 -45.45
C PRO A 6 -26.96 -22.72 -44.49
N ASN A 7 -27.59 -23.57 -43.68
CA ASN A 7 -28.63 -23.24 -42.71
C ASN A 7 -28.21 -22.14 -41.70
N LEU A 8 -28.73 -20.92 -41.88
CA LEU A 8 -28.65 -19.82 -40.90
C LEU A 8 -29.29 -20.16 -39.53
N PHE A 9 -30.07 -21.23 -39.45
CA PHE A 9 -30.79 -21.64 -38.24
C PHE A 9 -29.87 -22.25 -37.17
N ASN A 10 -28.75 -22.88 -37.58
CA ASN A 10 -27.84 -23.56 -36.64
C ASN A 10 -26.93 -22.59 -35.85
N TYR A 11 -26.56 -21.44 -36.43
CA TYR A 11 -25.67 -20.48 -35.76
C TYR A 11 -26.35 -19.73 -34.61
N LYS A 12 -27.65 -19.44 -34.72
CA LYS A 12 -28.40 -18.79 -33.63
C LYS A 12 -28.59 -19.73 -32.43
N PHE A 13 -28.79 -21.03 -32.70
CA PHE A 13 -28.91 -22.04 -31.65
C PHE A 13 -27.55 -22.30 -30.96
N LEU A 14 -26.45 -22.36 -31.72
CA LEU A 14 -25.10 -22.49 -31.16
C LEU A 14 -24.69 -21.26 -30.34
N ALA A 15 -25.02 -20.05 -30.81
CA ALA A 15 -24.75 -18.81 -30.08
C ALA A 15 -25.57 -18.70 -28.79
N CYS A 16 -26.85 -19.11 -28.81
CA CYS A 16 -27.66 -19.18 -27.59
C CYS A 16 -27.15 -20.25 -26.62
N LEU A 17 -26.68 -21.41 -27.11
CA LEU A 17 -26.06 -22.43 -26.26
C LEU A 17 -24.75 -21.95 -25.63
N LEU A 18 -23.92 -21.19 -26.35
CA LEU A 18 -22.69 -20.58 -25.83
C LEU A 18 -22.96 -19.48 -24.79
N VAL A 19 -24.00 -18.66 -24.98
CA VAL A 19 -24.43 -17.67 -23.98
C VAL A 19 -25.05 -18.33 -22.75
N LEU A 20 -25.82 -19.41 -22.92
CA LEU A 20 -26.37 -20.23 -21.83
C LEU A 20 -25.27 -21.02 -21.09
N LEU A 21 -24.23 -21.49 -21.78
CA LEU A 21 -23.05 -22.13 -21.19
C LEU A 21 -22.20 -21.12 -20.41
N CYS A 22 -22.01 -19.89 -20.91
CA CYS A 22 -21.36 -18.83 -20.14
C CYS A 22 -22.17 -18.42 -18.89
N HIS A 23 -23.50 -18.47 -18.95
CA HIS A 23 -24.34 -18.22 -17.77
C HIS A 23 -24.40 -19.38 -16.76
N SER A 24 -24.05 -20.61 -17.15
CA SER A 24 -24.07 -21.77 -16.25
C SER A 24 -22.77 -22.01 -15.47
N PHE A 25 -21.72 -21.20 -15.71
CA PHE A 25 -20.54 -21.14 -14.85
C PHE A 25 -20.63 -20.09 -13.74
N PHE A 26 -21.72 -19.30 -13.71
CA PHE A 26 -22.12 -18.54 -12.53
C PHE A 26 -23.31 -19.27 -11.90
N ASN A 27 -23.02 -20.18 -10.97
CA ASN A 27 -24.00 -20.68 -10.02
C ASN A 27 -23.98 -19.74 -8.79
N PRO A 28 -24.92 -18.81 -8.63
CA PRO A 28 -25.10 -18.07 -7.38
C PRO A 28 -25.93 -18.93 -6.40
N THR A 29 -25.57 -20.20 -6.21
CA THR A 29 -26.33 -21.14 -5.35
C THR A 29 -25.70 -21.41 -3.99
N ASP A 30 -24.59 -20.75 -3.65
CA ASP A 30 -24.18 -20.62 -2.25
C ASP A 30 -24.47 -19.19 -1.80
N SER A 31 -25.34 -19.04 -0.80
CA SER A 31 -25.48 -17.77 -0.07
C SER A 31 -24.12 -17.42 0.56
N GLY A 32 -23.59 -16.22 0.26
CA GLY A 32 -22.34 -15.72 0.84
C GLY A 32 -21.25 -15.42 -0.19
N ALA A 33 -19.98 -15.53 0.23
CA ALA A 33 -18.84 -15.20 -0.61
C ALA A 33 -18.54 -16.31 -1.63
N VAL A 34 -18.17 -15.90 -2.85
CA VAL A 34 -17.88 -16.81 -3.97
C VAL A 34 -16.63 -17.66 -3.68
N GLN A 35 -16.73 -18.99 -3.80
CA GLN A 35 -15.55 -19.84 -3.70
C GLN A 35 -14.67 -19.66 -4.95
N ILE A 36 -13.47 -19.14 -4.73
CA ILE A 36 -12.47 -18.91 -5.77
C ILE A 36 -11.49 -20.09 -5.76
N THR A 37 -11.24 -20.62 -6.95
CA THR A 37 -10.34 -21.76 -7.23
C THR A 37 -9.43 -21.40 -8.39
N GLN A 38 -8.41 -22.22 -8.66
CA GLN A 38 -7.53 -22.00 -9.82
C GLN A 38 -8.29 -21.92 -11.15
N SER A 39 -9.45 -22.57 -11.26
CA SER A 39 -10.24 -22.61 -12.49
C SER A 39 -11.00 -21.32 -12.80
N ASN A 40 -11.34 -20.52 -11.77
CA ASN A 40 -12.19 -19.33 -11.93
C ASN A 40 -11.50 -18.01 -11.55
N LEU A 41 -10.36 -18.05 -10.84
CA LEU A 41 -9.68 -16.87 -10.32
C LEU A 41 -9.47 -15.78 -11.38
N ASP A 42 -8.82 -16.12 -12.50
CA ASP A 42 -8.47 -15.12 -13.52
C ASP A 42 -9.72 -14.50 -14.17
N MET A 43 -10.79 -15.30 -14.35
CA MET A 43 -12.07 -14.80 -14.85
C MET A 43 -12.73 -13.85 -13.84
N VAL A 44 -12.79 -14.23 -12.56
CA VAL A 44 -13.37 -13.39 -11.49
C VAL A 44 -12.62 -12.06 -11.39
N LEU A 45 -11.28 -12.10 -11.44
CA LEU A 45 -10.44 -10.91 -11.41
C LEU A 45 -10.61 -10.01 -12.65
N ALA A 46 -10.78 -10.58 -13.84
CA ALA A 46 -10.91 -9.83 -15.09
C ALA A 46 -12.32 -9.26 -15.31
N SER A 47 -13.37 -9.93 -14.82
CA SER A 47 -14.76 -9.55 -15.04
C SER A 47 -15.33 -8.59 -13.99
N ASN A 48 -14.56 -8.26 -12.96
CA ASN A 48 -15.03 -7.42 -11.86
C ASN A 48 -14.08 -6.25 -11.58
N GLU A 49 -14.67 -5.06 -11.38
CA GLU A 49 -13.91 -3.85 -11.04
C GLU A 49 -13.24 -3.99 -9.68
N VAL A 50 -13.96 -4.51 -8.67
CA VAL A 50 -13.45 -4.76 -7.31
C VAL A 50 -13.66 -6.22 -6.94
N VAL A 51 -12.61 -6.90 -6.50
CA VAL A 51 -12.70 -8.26 -5.92
C VAL A 51 -12.06 -8.25 -4.54
N PHE A 52 -12.81 -8.60 -3.50
CA PHE A 52 -12.31 -8.67 -2.14
C PHE A 52 -12.26 -10.13 -1.68
N ILE A 53 -11.05 -10.64 -1.45
CA ILE A 53 -10.81 -12.08 -1.25
C ILE A 53 -10.35 -12.37 0.18
N ASN A 54 -11.02 -13.32 0.82
CA ASN A 54 -10.59 -13.96 2.07
C ASN A 54 -9.77 -15.22 1.79
N PHE A 55 -8.47 -15.16 2.04
CA PHE A 55 -7.55 -16.29 2.00
C PHE A 55 -7.54 -16.98 3.36
N TYR A 56 -8.01 -18.22 3.41
CA TYR A 56 -8.28 -18.94 4.64
C TYR A 56 -7.73 -20.37 4.62
N ALA A 57 -7.72 -21.00 5.79
CA ALA A 57 -7.48 -22.43 5.96
C ALA A 57 -8.49 -23.01 6.97
N GLU A 58 -9.01 -24.21 6.74
CA GLU A 58 -10.08 -24.82 7.54
C GLU A 58 -9.65 -25.09 8.99
N TRP A 59 -8.37 -25.38 9.21
CA TRP A 59 -7.82 -25.65 10.54
C TRP A 59 -7.51 -24.35 11.33
N CYS A 60 -7.56 -23.18 10.69
CA CYS A 60 -7.25 -21.92 11.33
C CYS A 60 -8.45 -21.39 12.14
N LYS A 61 -8.30 -21.31 13.46
CA LYS A 61 -9.32 -20.76 14.36
C LYS A 61 -9.81 -19.37 13.94
N PHE A 62 -8.90 -18.47 13.55
CA PHE A 62 -9.26 -17.11 13.15
C PHE A 62 -10.01 -17.06 11.82
N SER A 63 -9.70 -17.98 10.91
CA SER A 63 -10.44 -18.14 9.66
C SER A 63 -11.86 -18.63 9.92
N ASN A 64 -12.03 -19.64 10.78
CA ASN A 64 -13.35 -20.17 11.14
C ASN A 64 -14.24 -19.13 11.82
N MET A 65 -13.66 -18.27 12.67
CA MET A 65 -14.42 -17.15 13.27
C MET A 65 -14.83 -16.08 12.24
N LEU A 66 -13.98 -15.81 11.25
CA LEU A 66 -14.22 -14.79 10.23
C LEU A 66 -15.22 -15.26 9.16
N MET A 67 -15.24 -16.55 8.83
CA MET A 67 -15.99 -17.11 7.71
C MET A 67 -17.48 -16.71 7.68
N PRO A 68 -18.29 -16.91 8.75
CA PRO A 68 -19.70 -16.51 8.74
C PRO A 68 -19.87 -14.99 8.58
N ILE A 69 -19.01 -14.19 9.22
CA ILE A 69 -19.05 -12.72 9.13
C ILE A 69 -18.77 -12.27 7.68
N PHE A 70 -17.83 -12.93 7.01
CA PHE A 70 -17.45 -12.59 5.64
C PHE A 70 -18.52 -13.02 4.62
N ASP A 71 -19.16 -14.17 4.85
CA ASP A 71 -20.29 -14.63 4.03
C ASP A 71 -21.52 -13.70 4.21
N ASP A 72 -21.85 -13.30 5.44
CA ASP A 72 -22.93 -12.34 5.71
C ASP A 72 -22.65 -10.97 5.06
N ALA A 73 -21.40 -10.49 5.10
CA ALA A 73 -20.99 -9.26 4.43
C ALA A 73 -21.12 -9.35 2.90
N ALA A 74 -20.77 -10.50 2.31
CA ALA A 74 -20.95 -10.73 0.89
C ALA A 74 -22.43 -10.69 0.49
N GLU A 75 -23.32 -11.22 1.32
CA GLU A 75 -24.76 -11.14 1.11
C GLU A 75 -25.27 -9.69 1.22
N GLU A 76 -24.83 -8.92 2.21
CA GLU A 76 -25.18 -7.50 2.34
C GLU A 76 -24.72 -6.68 1.12
N VAL A 77 -23.48 -6.89 0.68
CA VAL A 77 -22.92 -6.22 -0.50
C VAL A 77 -23.69 -6.61 -1.77
N SER A 78 -24.14 -7.86 -1.90
CA SER A 78 -24.98 -8.29 -3.01
C SER A 78 -26.36 -7.61 -2.99
N LYS A 79 -26.99 -7.52 -1.80
CA LYS A 79 -28.29 -6.85 -1.60
C LYS A 79 -28.25 -5.34 -1.85
N ALA A 80 -27.08 -4.72 -1.75
CA ALA A 80 -26.90 -3.29 -2.06
C ALA A 80 -27.16 -2.95 -3.54
N GLY A 81 -27.22 -3.95 -4.44
CA GLY A 81 -27.70 -3.77 -5.81
C GLY A 81 -26.72 -3.06 -6.74
N TYR A 82 -25.41 -3.26 -6.55
CA TYR A 82 -24.40 -2.75 -7.49
C TYR A 82 -24.54 -3.40 -8.88
N ASP A 83 -24.17 -2.66 -9.92
CA ASP A 83 -24.21 -3.17 -11.30
C ASP A 83 -23.38 -4.46 -11.45
N PRO A 84 -23.79 -5.40 -12.31
CA PRO A 84 -23.00 -6.59 -12.61
C PRO A 84 -21.57 -6.24 -13.01
N GLY A 85 -20.58 -6.94 -12.44
CA GLY A 85 -19.16 -6.67 -12.68
C GLY A 85 -18.56 -5.54 -11.83
N LYS A 86 -19.31 -4.93 -10.90
CA LYS A 86 -18.75 -3.90 -10.00
C LYS A 86 -17.98 -4.48 -8.83
N VAL A 87 -18.56 -5.45 -8.12
CA VAL A 87 -17.95 -6.00 -6.91
C VAL A 87 -18.23 -7.49 -6.78
N VAL A 88 -17.21 -8.23 -6.37
CA VAL A 88 -17.33 -9.61 -5.89
C VAL A 88 -16.59 -9.75 -4.57
N MET A 89 -17.24 -10.36 -3.58
CA MET A 89 -16.57 -10.88 -2.39
C MET A 89 -16.36 -12.38 -2.58
N GLY A 90 -15.12 -12.83 -2.39
CA GLY A 90 -14.73 -14.21 -2.62
C GLY A 90 -13.89 -14.79 -1.50
N LYS A 91 -13.75 -16.12 -1.48
CA LYS A 91 -12.96 -16.84 -0.50
C LYS A 91 -12.12 -17.93 -1.18
N VAL A 92 -10.89 -18.12 -0.71
CA VAL A 92 -9.93 -19.09 -1.23
C VAL A 92 -9.47 -19.98 -0.09
N ASP A 93 -9.70 -21.29 -0.23
CA ASP A 93 -9.12 -22.30 0.64
C ASP A 93 -7.65 -22.49 0.22
N CYS A 94 -6.72 -21.99 1.03
CA CYS A 94 -5.30 -22.03 0.73
C CYS A 94 -4.68 -23.43 0.90
N ASP A 95 -5.30 -24.35 1.63
CA ASP A 95 -4.84 -25.73 1.73
C ASP A 95 -5.12 -26.47 0.41
N ARG A 96 -6.29 -26.22 -0.21
CA ARG A 96 -6.66 -26.80 -1.51
C ARG A 96 -6.03 -26.06 -2.69
N GLU A 97 -5.92 -24.74 -2.61
CA GLU A 97 -5.47 -23.86 -3.68
C GLU A 97 -4.07 -23.28 -3.41
N GLY A 98 -3.11 -24.14 -3.05
CA GLY A 98 -1.74 -23.73 -2.69
C GLY A 98 -1.00 -22.89 -3.75
N ALA A 99 -1.31 -23.10 -5.03
CA ALA A 99 -0.78 -22.28 -6.11
C ALA A 99 -1.27 -20.83 -6.06
N ILE A 100 -2.54 -20.61 -5.69
CA ILE A 100 -3.11 -19.27 -5.48
C ILE A 100 -2.46 -18.62 -4.25
N ALA A 101 -2.34 -19.37 -3.14
CA ALA A 101 -1.70 -18.87 -1.94
C ALA A 101 -0.26 -18.42 -2.19
N THR A 102 0.49 -19.18 -3.00
CA THR A 102 1.85 -18.84 -3.43
C THR A 102 1.86 -17.61 -4.35
N ARG A 103 0.98 -17.55 -5.35
CA ARG A 103 0.86 -16.44 -6.31
C ARG A 103 0.63 -15.08 -5.62
N PHE A 104 -0.15 -15.07 -4.53
CA PHE A 104 -0.45 -13.84 -3.79
C PHE A 104 0.33 -13.69 -2.49
N HIS A 105 1.39 -14.49 -2.30
CA HIS A 105 2.30 -14.43 -1.15
C HIS A 105 1.58 -14.46 0.19
N ILE A 106 0.64 -15.39 0.36
CA ILE A 106 -0.10 -15.53 1.62
C ILE A 106 0.82 -16.13 2.69
N THR A 107 1.09 -15.36 3.73
CA THR A 107 2.00 -15.71 4.85
C THR A 107 1.30 -15.87 6.19
N LYS A 108 0.00 -15.60 6.25
CA LYS A 108 -0.84 -15.68 7.45
C LYS A 108 -2.30 -15.93 7.12
N TYR A 109 -3.06 -16.47 8.05
CA TYR A 109 -4.51 -16.70 7.91
C TYR A 109 -5.32 -16.05 9.05
N PRO A 110 -6.52 -15.52 8.76
CA PRO A 110 -6.98 -15.16 7.42
C PRO A 110 -6.21 -13.95 6.88
N THR A 111 -6.01 -13.90 5.57
CA THR A 111 -5.49 -12.70 4.86
C THR A 111 -6.58 -12.16 3.95
N LEU A 112 -6.81 -10.85 3.98
CA LEU A 112 -7.87 -10.19 3.22
C LEU A 112 -7.24 -9.26 2.20
N LYS A 113 -7.31 -9.59 0.90
CA LYS A 113 -6.75 -8.73 -0.17
C LYS A 113 -7.84 -8.19 -1.08
N LEU A 114 -7.67 -6.94 -1.48
CA LEU A 114 -8.48 -6.29 -2.50
C LEU A 114 -7.75 -6.40 -3.85
N PHE A 115 -8.50 -6.64 -4.90
CA PHE A 115 -8.07 -6.55 -6.28
C PHE A 115 -8.93 -5.52 -6.98
N ARG A 116 -8.32 -4.74 -7.87
CA ARG A 116 -9.01 -3.77 -8.69
C ARG A 116 -8.62 -3.92 -10.14
N ASN A 117 -9.60 -4.09 -11.01
CA ASN A 117 -9.38 -4.30 -12.45
C ASN A 117 -8.32 -5.40 -12.71
N GLY A 118 -8.41 -6.51 -11.96
CA GLY A 118 -7.46 -7.62 -12.02
C GLY A 118 -6.11 -7.43 -11.33
N LEU A 119 -5.78 -6.22 -10.87
CA LEU A 119 -4.51 -5.94 -10.18
C LEU A 119 -4.68 -6.01 -8.65
N PRO A 120 -3.75 -6.65 -7.92
CA PRO A 120 -3.79 -6.63 -6.47
C PRO A 120 -3.54 -5.20 -5.95
N ALA A 121 -4.38 -4.76 -5.01
CA ALA A 121 -4.06 -3.58 -4.21
C ALA A 121 -2.82 -3.87 -3.37
N LYS A 122 -1.98 -2.85 -3.16
CA LYS A 122 -0.77 -2.96 -2.34
C LYS A 122 -1.11 -3.27 -0.88
N LYS A 123 -2.16 -2.63 -0.37
CA LYS A 123 -2.58 -2.72 1.03
C LYS A 123 -3.57 -3.87 1.23
N GLU A 124 -3.29 -4.69 2.24
CA GLU A 124 -4.25 -5.67 2.75
C GLU A 124 -5.30 -5.00 3.65
N TYR A 125 -6.47 -5.61 3.77
CA TYR A 125 -7.44 -5.16 4.75
C TYR A 125 -7.06 -5.65 6.14
N ARG A 126 -6.69 -4.70 7.02
CA ARG A 126 -6.32 -4.95 8.43
C ARG A 126 -7.31 -4.35 9.43
N GLY A 127 -8.42 -3.78 8.96
CA GLY A 127 -9.46 -3.16 9.78
C GLY A 127 -10.30 -4.15 10.59
N GLN A 128 -11.37 -3.65 11.19
CA GLN A 128 -12.29 -4.46 12.00
C GLN A 128 -12.93 -5.58 11.18
N ARG A 129 -13.09 -6.77 11.77
CA ARG A 129 -13.69 -7.94 11.13
C ARG A 129 -15.17 -8.05 11.52
N SER A 130 -16.00 -7.13 11.04
CA SER A 130 -17.46 -7.18 11.17
C SER A 130 -18.13 -6.98 9.82
N VAL A 131 -19.41 -7.34 9.73
CA VAL A 131 -20.20 -7.20 8.51
C VAL A 131 -20.21 -5.74 8.04
N GLU A 132 -20.49 -4.82 8.96
CA GLU A 132 -20.60 -3.38 8.71
C GLU A 132 -19.26 -2.80 8.22
N ALA A 133 -18.15 -3.22 8.84
CA ALA A 133 -16.82 -2.73 8.48
C ALA A 133 -16.40 -3.20 7.08
N PHE A 134 -16.80 -4.41 6.66
CA PHE A 134 -16.57 -4.88 5.30
C PHE A 134 -17.47 -4.18 4.28
N ALA A 135 -18.77 -4.03 4.57
CA ALA A 135 -19.70 -3.32 3.71
C ALA A 135 -19.26 -1.86 3.50
N GLU A 136 -18.88 -1.15 4.56
CA GLU A 136 -18.35 0.21 4.48
C GLU A 136 -17.04 0.26 3.69
N PHE A 137 -16.13 -0.69 3.92
CA PHE A 137 -14.89 -0.79 3.15
C PHE A 137 -15.17 -0.93 1.66
N ILE A 138 -16.05 -1.85 1.25
CA ILE A 138 -16.45 -2.04 -0.15
C ILE A 138 -17.08 -0.76 -0.73
N LYS A 139 -17.99 -0.12 0.01
CA LYS A 139 -18.61 1.15 -0.41
C LYS A 139 -17.56 2.24 -0.65
N LYS A 140 -16.60 2.38 0.25
CA LYS A 140 -15.45 3.29 0.09
C LYS A 140 -14.57 2.87 -1.09
N GLN A 141 -14.47 1.57 -1.36
CA GLN A 141 -13.76 1.06 -2.54
C GLN A 141 -14.43 1.44 -3.86
N LEU A 142 -15.76 1.52 -3.91
CA LEU A 142 -16.50 1.88 -5.12
C LEU A 142 -16.67 3.40 -5.34
N THR A 143 -16.24 4.22 -4.39
CA THR A 143 -16.30 5.69 -4.51
C THR A 143 -15.28 6.20 -5.52
N ASP A 144 -15.68 7.13 -6.38
CA ASP A 144 -14.78 7.81 -7.31
C ASP A 144 -13.70 8.59 -6.54
N PRO A 145 -12.41 8.24 -6.68
CA PRO A 145 -11.34 8.90 -5.95
C PRO A 145 -10.99 10.29 -6.51
N ILE A 146 -11.45 10.64 -7.72
CA ILE A 146 -11.11 11.91 -8.36
C ILE A 146 -12.12 12.98 -7.92
N VAL A 147 -11.62 13.96 -7.16
CA VAL A 147 -12.42 15.13 -6.78
C VAL A 147 -12.28 16.20 -7.87
N THR A 148 -13.39 16.70 -8.39
CA THR A 148 -13.35 17.71 -9.45
C THR A 148 -13.25 19.13 -8.92
N PHE A 149 -12.54 20.00 -9.62
CA PHE A 149 -12.44 21.42 -9.30
C PHE A 149 -12.96 22.30 -10.44
N GLY A 150 -13.57 23.43 -10.09
CA GLY A 150 -14.13 24.39 -11.06
C GLY A 150 -13.24 25.62 -11.28
N SER A 151 -12.26 25.85 -10.41
CA SER A 151 -11.41 27.04 -10.44
C SER A 151 -10.01 26.78 -9.90
N LEU A 152 -9.06 27.66 -10.25
CA LEU A 152 -7.70 27.61 -9.73
C LEU A 152 -7.60 27.98 -8.25
N GLN A 153 -8.56 28.74 -7.74
CA GLN A 153 -8.62 29.10 -6.34
C GLN A 153 -8.78 27.86 -5.45
N GLU A 154 -9.55 26.87 -5.89
CA GLU A 154 -9.67 25.58 -5.18
C GLU A 154 -8.34 24.82 -5.13
N LEU A 155 -7.52 24.92 -6.19
CA LEU A 155 -6.20 24.30 -6.22
C LEU A 155 -5.17 25.01 -5.32
N GLN A 156 -5.38 26.31 -5.04
CA GLN A 156 -4.57 27.09 -4.10
C GLN A 156 -4.92 26.78 -2.64
N GLN A 157 -6.12 26.23 -2.39
CA GLN A 157 -6.59 25.84 -1.05
C GLN A 157 -6.26 24.39 -0.69
N LEU A 158 -5.58 23.65 -1.59
CA LEU A 158 -5.12 22.30 -1.29
C LEU A 158 -4.11 22.33 -0.14
N SER A 159 -4.14 21.30 0.69
CA SER A 159 -3.25 21.20 1.84
C SER A 159 -1.84 20.85 1.39
N ASP A 160 -0.86 21.64 1.82
CA ASP A 160 0.54 21.49 1.40
C ASP A 160 1.24 20.25 1.98
N ASP A 161 0.61 19.50 2.90
CA ASP A 161 1.13 18.28 3.53
C ASP A 161 0.70 16.99 2.80
N LYS A 162 0.13 17.10 1.59
CA LYS A 162 -0.36 15.97 0.80
C LYS A 162 0.25 15.97 -0.60
N ARG A 163 0.29 14.78 -1.21
CA ARG A 163 0.65 14.59 -2.61
C ARG A 163 -0.60 14.57 -3.47
N TYR A 164 -0.55 15.24 -4.60
CA TYR A 164 -1.66 15.31 -5.54
C TYR A 164 -1.26 14.90 -6.95
N ILE A 165 -2.18 14.20 -7.61
CA ILE A 165 -2.23 14.11 -9.07
C ILE A 165 -3.35 15.04 -9.53
N ILE A 166 -3.00 16.05 -10.30
CA ILE A 166 -3.91 17.10 -10.77
C ILE A 166 -4.00 16.98 -12.28
N ALA A 167 -5.20 16.68 -12.78
CA ALA A 167 -5.48 16.57 -14.20
C ALA A 167 -6.25 17.79 -14.70
N TYR A 168 -5.82 18.32 -15.83
CA TYR A 168 -6.49 19.35 -16.60
C TYR A 168 -6.94 18.70 -17.90
N MET A 169 -8.25 18.54 -18.06
CA MET A 169 -8.87 17.79 -19.16
C MET A 169 -9.92 18.67 -19.84
N ASP A 170 -10.29 18.40 -21.09
CA ASP A 170 -11.38 19.18 -21.69
C ASP A 170 -12.75 18.65 -21.26
N ARG A 171 -12.90 17.31 -21.27
CA ARG A 171 -14.17 16.63 -21.01
C ARG A 171 -13.99 15.31 -20.27
N ARG A 172 -15.07 14.87 -19.60
CA ARG A 172 -15.11 13.61 -18.85
C ARG A 172 -15.17 12.36 -19.73
N ASP A 173 -15.57 12.49 -20.99
CA ASP A 173 -15.75 11.36 -21.92
C ASP A 173 -14.47 11.04 -22.73
N GLN A 174 -13.33 11.63 -22.36
CA GLN A 174 -12.06 11.44 -23.05
C GLN A 174 -11.36 10.13 -22.60
N PRO A 175 -10.75 9.38 -23.53
CA PRO A 175 -10.01 8.14 -23.19
C PRO A 175 -8.94 8.33 -22.10
N GLU A 176 -8.26 9.47 -22.11
CA GLU A 176 -7.23 9.85 -21.13
C GLU A 176 -7.79 9.94 -19.71
N TYR A 177 -9.01 10.48 -19.57
CA TYR A 177 -9.67 10.57 -18.27
C TYR A 177 -10.04 9.19 -17.74
N GLU A 178 -10.50 8.28 -18.60
CA GLU A 178 -10.81 6.90 -18.21
C GLU A 178 -9.56 6.13 -17.74
N VAL A 179 -8.41 6.34 -18.39
CA VAL A 179 -7.13 5.80 -17.92
C VAL A 179 -6.80 6.36 -16.54
N LEU A 180 -6.88 7.68 -16.37
CA LEU A 180 -6.61 8.32 -15.09
C LEU A 180 -7.55 7.83 -13.98
N ARG A 181 -8.85 7.63 -14.25
CA ARG A 181 -9.80 7.07 -13.29
C ARG A 181 -9.37 5.70 -12.79
N LYS A 182 -8.92 4.82 -13.69
CA LYS A 182 -8.44 3.47 -13.33
C LYS A 182 -7.19 3.53 -12.46
N VAL A 183 -6.25 4.41 -12.80
CA VAL A 183 -5.03 4.63 -12.01
C VAL A 183 -5.37 5.22 -10.64
N ALA A 184 -6.21 6.26 -10.59
CA ALA A 184 -6.66 6.89 -9.36
C ALA A 184 -7.35 5.88 -8.43
N ALA A 185 -8.21 5.01 -8.97
CA ALA A 185 -8.90 4.00 -8.18
C ALA A 185 -7.93 2.96 -7.57
N SER A 186 -6.80 2.71 -8.23
CA SER A 186 -5.77 1.77 -7.78
C SER A 186 -4.81 2.40 -6.76
N LEU A 187 -4.57 3.71 -6.83
CA LEU A 187 -3.55 4.43 -6.04
C LEU A 187 -4.11 5.52 -5.11
N LYS A 188 -5.43 5.54 -4.87
CA LYS A 188 -6.11 6.55 -4.03
C LYS A 188 -5.64 6.61 -2.57
N ASP A 189 -5.02 5.54 -2.08
CA ASP A 189 -4.47 5.48 -0.72
C ASP A 189 -3.01 5.98 -0.66
N GLU A 190 -2.40 6.29 -1.81
CA GLU A 190 -1.03 6.82 -1.94
C GLU A 190 -1.01 8.31 -2.34
N CYS A 191 -2.01 8.75 -3.10
CA CYS A 191 -2.16 10.14 -3.55
C CYS A 191 -3.62 10.58 -3.57
N LEU A 192 -3.81 11.90 -3.48
CA LEU A 192 -5.11 12.53 -3.73
C LEU A 192 -5.24 12.93 -5.20
N PHE A 193 -6.38 12.64 -5.81
CA PHE A 193 -6.60 12.92 -7.23
C PHE A 193 -7.55 14.11 -7.42
N ARG A 194 -7.22 14.98 -8.36
CA ARG A 194 -8.00 16.15 -8.75
C ARG A 194 -8.16 16.22 -10.26
N ALA A 195 -9.33 16.63 -10.75
CA ALA A 195 -9.55 16.86 -12.17
C ALA A 195 -10.39 18.11 -12.45
N GLY A 196 -9.90 18.97 -13.34
CA GLY A 196 -10.61 20.15 -13.84
C GLY A 196 -11.03 19.94 -15.29
N PHE A 197 -12.18 20.49 -15.66
CA PHE A 197 -12.76 20.37 -17.00
C PHE A 197 -13.13 21.74 -17.58
N GLY A 198 -13.13 21.85 -18.91
CA GLY A 198 -13.57 23.07 -19.61
C GLY A 198 -12.79 24.32 -19.19
N ASP A 199 -13.50 25.36 -18.77
CA ASP A 199 -12.93 26.67 -18.39
C ASP A 199 -11.86 26.58 -17.30
N ALA A 200 -11.98 25.62 -16.37
CA ALA A 200 -10.99 25.39 -15.31
C ALA A 200 -9.64 24.89 -15.87
N SER A 201 -9.67 24.15 -16.99
CA SER A 201 -8.49 23.64 -17.69
C SER A 201 -7.89 24.69 -18.62
N GLN A 202 -8.74 25.42 -19.35
CA GLN A 202 -8.33 26.42 -20.36
C GLN A 202 -7.54 27.61 -19.78
N GLN A 203 -7.75 27.94 -18.49
CA GLN A 203 -6.97 28.98 -17.82
C GLN A 203 -5.50 28.59 -17.58
N MET A 204 -5.16 27.29 -17.63
CA MET A 204 -3.84 26.78 -17.27
C MET A 204 -3.04 26.27 -18.46
N HIS A 205 -3.71 25.76 -19.49
CA HIS A 205 -3.08 25.14 -20.65
C HIS A 205 -3.81 25.50 -21.95
N PRO A 206 -3.10 25.49 -23.10
CA PRO A 206 -3.73 25.67 -24.40
C PRO A 206 -4.91 24.69 -24.58
N PRO A 207 -6.06 25.14 -25.10
CA PRO A 207 -7.21 24.27 -25.32
C PRO A 207 -6.86 23.03 -26.15
N GLY A 208 -7.39 21.87 -25.78
CA GLY A 208 -7.27 20.64 -26.57
C GLY A 208 -6.07 19.74 -26.26
N GLN A 209 -5.28 20.04 -25.20
CA GLN A 209 -4.24 19.14 -24.71
C GLN A 209 -4.46 18.78 -23.24
N PRO A 210 -4.83 17.53 -22.93
CA PRO A 210 -4.93 17.08 -21.54
C PRO A 210 -3.54 17.06 -20.89
N VAL A 211 -3.47 17.55 -19.66
CA VAL A 211 -2.23 17.61 -18.86
C VAL A 211 -2.46 16.95 -17.51
N VAL A 212 -1.49 16.16 -17.06
CA VAL A 212 -1.48 15.59 -15.71
C VAL A 212 -0.21 16.04 -15.00
N VAL A 213 -0.37 16.62 -13.83
CA VAL A 213 0.71 17.19 -13.01
C VAL A 213 0.73 16.49 -11.66
N PHE A 214 1.91 16.09 -11.22
CA PHE A 214 2.18 15.69 -9.86
C PHE A 214 2.58 16.91 -9.05
N ARG A 215 1.90 17.13 -7.92
CA ARG A 215 2.28 18.11 -6.91
C ARG A 215 2.75 17.37 -5.65
N PRO A 216 4.01 17.54 -5.24
CA PRO A 216 4.52 16.91 -4.02
C PRO A 216 3.94 17.56 -2.76
N ASP A 217 4.15 16.91 -1.62
CA ASP A 217 3.98 17.52 -0.30
C ASP A 217 5.04 18.63 -0.14
N LYS A 218 4.60 19.88 -0.17
CA LYS A 218 5.45 21.08 -0.05
C LYS A 218 5.88 21.35 1.39
N LYS A 219 5.14 20.81 2.37
CA LYS A 219 5.45 20.96 3.79
C LYS A 219 6.73 20.19 4.14
N THR A 220 6.97 19.02 3.52
CA THR A 220 8.12 18.17 3.87
C THR A 220 8.97 17.67 2.70
N SER A 221 8.75 18.14 1.47
CA SER A 221 9.61 17.89 0.31
C SER A 221 10.12 19.19 -0.31
N VAL A 222 11.24 19.09 -1.03
CA VAL A 222 11.81 20.16 -1.89
C VAL A 222 11.57 19.90 -3.37
N GLU A 223 10.88 18.82 -3.70
CA GLU A 223 10.49 18.52 -5.07
C GLU A 223 9.59 19.63 -5.63
N SER A 224 9.72 19.87 -6.94
CA SER A 224 8.83 20.76 -7.67
C SER A 224 7.68 20.00 -8.31
N ASP A 225 6.62 20.71 -8.69
CA ASP A 225 5.54 20.15 -9.49
C ASP A 225 6.14 19.56 -10.80
N GLU A 226 5.70 18.37 -11.20
CA GLU A 226 6.19 17.67 -12.39
C GLU A 226 5.04 17.29 -13.31
N THR A 227 5.18 17.61 -14.59
CA THR A 227 4.20 17.23 -15.63
C THR A 227 4.54 15.86 -16.19
N PHE A 228 3.52 15.02 -16.37
CA PHE A 228 3.66 13.74 -17.05
C PHE A 228 3.91 13.97 -18.56
N GLU A 229 5.00 13.40 -19.08
CA GLU A 229 5.41 13.57 -20.49
C GLU A 229 5.07 12.36 -21.38
N GLY A 230 4.53 11.29 -20.80
CA GLY A 230 4.17 10.06 -21.53
C GLY A 230 2.80 10.11 -22.19
N LYS A 231 2.33 8.95 -22.67
CA LYS A 231 1.02 8.82 -23.30
C LYS A 231 -0.08 8.66 -22.26
N LEU A 232 -0.97 9.65 -22.14
CA LEU A 232 -2.11 9.59 -21.22
C LEU A 232 -3.13 8.49 -21.54
N THR A 233 -3.11 7.96 -22.76
CA THR A 233 -3.93 6.82 -23.18
C THR A 233 -3.31 5.47 -22.80
N SER A 234 -2.07 5.45 -22.29
CA SER A 234 -1.37 4.23 -21.86
C SER A 234 -1.52 4.04 -20.36
N PHE A 235 -2.26 3.01 -19.95
CA PHE A 235 -2.43 2.68 -18.53
C PHE A 235 -1.10 2.42 -17.84
N ASP A 236 -0.21 1.64 -18.46
CA ASP A 236 1.06 1.24 -17.84
C ASP A 236 2.00 2.44 -17.63
N GLU A 237 2.07 3.36 -18.58
CA GLU A 237 2.91 4.57 -18.46
C GLU A 237 2.38 5.49 -17.34
N VAL A 238 1.07 5.77 -17.33
CA VAL A 238 0.45 6.63 -16.31
C VAL A 238 0.53 5.96 -14.94
N TYR A 239 0.21 4.67 -14.84
CA TYR A 239 0.27 3.92 -13.57
C TYR A 239 1.69 3.92 -13.00
N SER A 240 2.70 3.59 -13.81
CA SER A 240 4.09 3.50 -13.35
C SER A 240 4.62 4.86 -12.89
N TRP A 241 4.30 5.94 -13.61
CA TRP A 241 4.70 7.29 -13.23
C TRP A 241 3.99 7.74 -11.95
N VAL A 242 2.67 7.59 -11.86
CA VAL A 242 1.92 7.95 -10.64
C VAL A 242 2.40 7.13 -9.44
N GLN A 243 2.61 5.83 -9.61
CA GLN A 243 3.12 4.96 -8.54
C GLN A 243 4.48 5.45 -8.02
N LYS A 244 5.41 5.76 -8.93
CA LYS A 244 6.74 6.28 -8.56
C LYS A 244 6.66 7.60 -7.81
N LYS A 245 5.72 8.48 -8.16
CA LYS A 245 5.55 9.80 -7.53
C LYS A 245 4.81 9.77 -6.20
N CYS A 246 3.81 8.90 -6.10
CA CYS A 246 2.92 8.83 -4.95
C CYS A 246 3.46 7.97 -3.81
N ILE A 247 4.32 6.99 -4.11
CA ILE A 247 4.97 6.15 -3.10
C ILE A 247 6.37 6.69 -2.83
N PRO A 248 6.59 7.47 -1.75
CA PRO A 248 7.89 8.07 -1.48
C PRO A 248 8.91 7.04 -0.98
N LEU A 249 10.19 7.32 -1.20
CA LEU A 249 11.31 6.56 -0.63
C LEU A 249 11.28 6.56 0.91
N VAL A 250 10.96 7.72 1.51
CA VAL A 250 10.77 7.86 2.95
C VAL A 250 9.28 7.96 3.27
N ARG A 251 8.76 6.98 4.02
CA ARG A 251 7.34 6.87 4.37
C ARG A 251 7.10 7.27 5.82
N GLU A 252 5.93 7.83 6.12
CA GLU A 252 5.52 8.01 7.51
C GLU A 252 5.01 6.68 8.06
N ILE A 253 5.53 6.24 9.20
CA ILE A 253 4.95 5.11 9.94
C ILE A 253 3.85 5.63 10.86
N THR A 254 2.71 4.94 10.82
CA THR A 254 1.54 5.19 11.66
C THR A 254 1.05 3.86 12.23
N PHE A 255 0.16 3.88 13.20
CA PHE A 255 -0.40 2.62 13.75
C PHE A 255 -1.19 1.84 12.69
N GLU A 256 -1.74 2.54 11.70
CA GLU A 256 -2.55 1.95 10.64
C GLU A 256 -1.71 1.20 9.59
N ASN A 257 -0.46 1.62 9.35
CA ASN A 257 0.41 1.00 8.35
C ASN A 257 1.59 0.21 8.94
N ALA A 258 1.84 0.28 10.26
CA ALA A 258 2.98 -0.39 10.88
C ALA A 258 2.99 -1.90 10.63
N GLU A 259 1.84 -2.56 10.71
CA GLU A 259 1.73 -4.01 10.43
C GLU A 259 2.14 -4.33 8.99
N GLU A 260 1.77 -3.50 8.00
CA GLU A 260 2.21 -3.65 6.60
C GLU A 260 3.72 -3.46 6.46
N LEU A 261 4.27 -2.39 7.04
CA LEU A 261 5.70 -2.09 6.96
C LEU A 261 6.56 -3.20 7.59
N THR A 262 6.11 -3.79 8.70
CA THR A 262 6.82 -4.89 9.36
C THR A 262 6.79 -6.18 8.55
N GLU A 263 5.73 -6.43 7.77
CA GLU A 263 5.63 -7.60 6.90
C GLU A 263 6.58 -7.57 5.71
N GLU A 264 7.05 -6.39 5.31
CA GLU A 264 8.11 -6.26 4.30
C GLU A 264 9.43 -6.91 4.78
N GLY A 265 9.61 -7.10 6.09
CA GLY A 265 10.73 -7.82 6.68
C GLY A 265 12.07 -7.10 6.64
N LEU A 266 12.07 -5.82 6.26
CA LEU A 266 13.25 -4.98 6.23
C LEU A 266 13.41 -4.21 7.55
N PRO A 267 14.63 -4.06 8.10
CA PRO A 267 14.91 -3.17 9.21
C PRO A 267 14.42 -1.75 8.94
N PHE A 268 14.05 -1.03 10.00
CA PHE A 268 13.60 0.34 9.90
C PHE A 268 14.74 1.30 10.22
N LEU A 269 14.95 2.32 9.38
CA LEU A 269 15.73 3.52 9.72
C LEU A 269 14.75 4.69 9.89
N ILE A 270 14.52 5.08 11.13
CA ILE A 270 13.41 5.95 11.53
C ILE A 270 13.93 7.29 12.04
N LEU A 271 13.44 8.38 11.47
CA LEU A 271 13.50 9.70 12.07
C LEU A 271 12.27 9.91 12.96
N PHE A 272 12.48 10.02 14.27
CA PHE A 272 11.46 10.53 15.19
C PHE A 272 11.57 12.05 15.26
N HIS A 273 10.44 12.74 15.08
CA HIS A 273 10.40 14.20 15.07
C HIS A 273 9.13 14.73 15.75
N SER A 274 9.17 16.01 16.14
CA SER A 274 7.94 16.71 16.56
C SER A 274 7.03 16.92 15.35
N PRO A 275 5.69 16.85 15.48
CA PRO A 275 4.75 17.15 14.39
C PRO A 275 4.93 18.52 13.73
N SER A 276 5.48 19.49 14.47
CA SER A 276 5.77 20.83 13.96
C SER A 276 7.13 20.95 13.27
N ASP A 277 8.03 19.97 13.43
CA ASP A 277 9.39 20.02 12.91
C ASP A 277 9.47 19.44 11.49
N THR A 278 9.07 20.26 10.53
CA THR A 278 9.05 19.88 9.10
C THR A 278 10.42 19.97 8.45
N GLU A 279 11.30 20.85 8.96
CA GLU A 279 12.63 21.07 8.39
C GLU A 279 13.55 19.86 8.60
N SER A 280 13.46 19.22 9.78
CA SER A 280 14.18 17.97 10.03
C SER A 280 13.76 16.85 9.08
N VAL A 281 12.46 16.75 8.78
CA VAL A 281 11.93 15.77 7.83
C VAL A 281 12.43 16.04 6.41
N LYS A 282 12.43 17.31 5.97
CA LYS A 282 12.97 17.70 4.64
C LYS A 282 14.43 17.29 4.50
N LYS A 283 15.28 17.71 5.44
CA LYS A 283 16.71 17.39 5.43
C LYS A 283 16.98 15.89 5.40
N TYR A 284 16.26 15.15 6.24
CA TYR A 284 16.39 13.69 6.28
C TYR A 284 16.03 13.06 4.93
N LYS A 285 14.91 13.46 4.33
CA LYS A 285 14.49 12.97 2.99
C LYS A 285 15.53 13.26 1.91
N GLU A 286 16.08 14.48 1.88
CA GLU A 286 17.12 14.86 0.92
C GLU A 286 18.38 14.00 1.07
N ILE A 287 18.84 13.77 2.30
CA ILE A 287 20.03 12.96 2.57
C ILE A 287 19.79 11.50 2.19
N ILE A 288 18.63 10.93 2.53
CA ILE A 288 18.27 9.56 2.15
C ILE A 288 18.25 9.43 0.62
N GLN A 289 17.57 10.34 -0.08
CA GLN A 289 17.49 10.32 -1.55
C GLN A 289 18.88 10.42 -2.19
N ARG A 290 19.77 11.25 -1.65
CA ARG A 290 21.11 11.48 -2.20
C ARG A 290 22.09 10.33 -1.90
N GLU A 291 22.08 9.80 -0.68
CA GLU A 291 23.15 8.93 -0.17
C GLU A 291 22.75 7.46 -0.03
N LEU A 292 21.45 7.19 0.14
CA LEU A 292 20.92 5.88 0.54
C LEU A 292 19.82 5.33 -0.38
N GLU A 293 19.56 5.95 -1.53
CA GLU A 293 18.60 5.42 -2.52
C GLU A 293 18.95 3.98 -2.96
N SER A 294 20.23 3.62 -3.01
CA SER A 294 20.68 2.26 -3.34
C SER A 294 20.31 1.21 -2.28
N GLU A 295 19.99 1.63 -1.05
CA GLU A 295 19.66 0.74 0.07
C GLU A 295 18.15 0.50 0.22
N LYS A 296 17.32 1.02 -0.70
CA LYS A 296 15.84 0.94 -0.64
C LYS A 296 15.26 -0.47 -0.61
N GLU A 297 16.03 -1.48 -1.03
CA GLU A 297 15.62 -2.89 -1.00
C GLU A 297 16.10 -3.61 0.27
N ASN A 298 16.97 -2.99 1.07
CA ASN A 298 17.56 -3.56 2.27
C ASN A 298 16.98 -2.98 3.55
N VAL A 299 16.49 -1.73 3.51
CA VAL A 299 16.03 -0.96 4.68
C VAL A 299 14.81 -0.14 4.32
N ASN A 300 13.89 -0.04 5.28
CA ASN A 300 12.76 0.87 5.21
C ASN A 300 13.09 2.22 5.85
N PHE A 301 13.12 3.28 5.02
CA PHE A 301 13.31 4.65 5.50
C PHE A 301 11.98 5.23 5.96
N LEU A 302 11.91 5.60 7.23
CA LEU A 302 10.67 6.02 7.86
C LEU A 302 10.81 7.34 8.62
N THR A 303 9.69 8.06 8.75
CA THR A 303 9.51 9.12 9.74
C THR A 303 8.39 8.75 10.69
N ALA A 304 8.50 9.12 11.96
CA ALA A 304 7.51 8.86 12.98
C ALA A 304 7.23 10.13 13.80
N ASP A 305 5.95 10.41 14.02
CA ASP A 305 5.49 11.39 15.00
C ASP A 305 5.93 10.94 16.40
N GLY A 306 6.92 11.63 16.97
CA GLY A 306 7.48 11.28 18.28
C GLY A 306 6.52 11.44 19.45
N VAL A 307 5.42 12.20 19.29
CA VAL A 307 4.35 12.30 20.30
C VAL A 307 3.47 11.06 20.23
N ARG A 308 3.08 10.61 19.03
CA ARG A 308 2.29 9.39 18.86
C ARG A 308 3.08 8.12 19.20
N PHE A 309 4.37 8.12 18.90
CA PHE A 309 5.29 7.00 19.15
C PHE A 309 6.19 7.24 20.38
N GLU A 310 5.63 7.85 21.44
CA GLU A 310 6.37 8.11 22.67
C GLU A 310 6.87 6.81 23.34
N HIS A 311 6.09 5.72 23.29
CA HIS A 311 6.46 4.45 23.89
C HIS A 311 7.77 3.85 23.30
N PRO A 312 7.94 3.77 21.96
CA PRO A 312 9.24 3.49 21.34
C PRO A 312 10.41 4.38 21.80
N LEU A 313 10.18 5.68 22.04
CA LEU A 313 11.24 6.58 22.54
C LEU A 313 11.70 6.18 23.95
N HIS A 314 10.76 5.87 24.85
CA HIS A 314 11.10 5.42 26.20
C HIS A 314 11.94 4.15 26.22
N HIS A 315 11.72 3.23 25.28
CA HIS A 315 12.56 2.03 25.10
C HIS A 315 14.01 2.36 24.73
N LEU A 316 14.23 3.47 24.02
CA LEU A 316 15.57 4.01 23.73
C LEU A 316 16.16 4.84 24.88
N GLY A 317 15.45 4.96 26.01
CA GLY A 317 15.83 5.88 27.09
C GLY A 317 15.72 7.35 26.70
N LYS A 318 14.79 7.66 25.77
CA LYS A 318 14.54 8.98 25.21
C LYS A 318 13.12 9.43 25.49
N SER A 319 12.91 10.72 25.37
CA SER A 319 11.63 11.40 25.60
C SER A 319 11.31 12.33 24.44
N ILE A 320 10.11 12.91 24.44
CA ILE A 320 9.73 13.94 23.46
C ILE A 320 10.66 15.16 23.47
N SER A 321 11.35 15.45 24.58
CA SER A 321 12.32 16.56 24.64
C SER A 321 13.66 16.27 23.97
N ASP A 322 13.93 15.00 23.63
CA ASP A 322 15.14 14.60 22.89
C ASP A 322 14.96 14.67 21.37
N LEU A 323 13.77 15.00 20.88
CA LEU A 323 13.47 15.09 19.45
C LEU A 323 14.18 16.30 18.81
N PRO A 324 14.61 16.20 17.54
CA PRO A 324 14.56 15.03 16.67
C PRO A 324 15.69 14.02 16.93
N LEU A 325 15.43 12.74 16.65
CA LEU A 325 16.45 11.68 16.73
C LEU A 325 16.24 10.60 15.67
N ILE A 326 17.32 9.91 15.33
CA ILE A 326 17.32 8.81 14.35
C ILE A 326 17.64 7.52 15.06
N ALA A 327 16.92 6.45 14.72
CA ALA A 327 17.19 5.12 15.25
C ALA A 327 17.00 4.05 14.17
N ILE A 328 17.68 2.92 14.34
CA ILE A 328 17.40 1.69 13.62
C ILE A 328 16.57 0.78 14.52
N ASP A 329 15.52 0.17 13.99
CA ASP A 329 14.88 -1.01 14.59
C ASP A 329 15.11 -2.22 13.67
N SER A 330 15.86 -3.21 14.15
CA SER A 330 16.20 -4.42 13.39
C SER A 330 15.20 -5.56 13.54
N PHE A 331 14.06 -5.32 14.18
CA PHE A 331 13.12 -6.29 14.72
C PHE A 331 13.67 -7.21 15.83
N ARG A 332 14.96 -7.09 16.16
CA ARG A 332 15.55 -7.72 17.35
C ARG A 332 15.87 -6.67 18.39
N HIS A 333 16.56 -5.62 17.96
CA HIS A 333 17.05 -4.56 18.82
C HIS A 333 16.86 -3.20 18.17
N MET A 334 16.82 -2.16 19.01
CA MET A 334 16.88 -0.78 18.56
C MET A 334 18.25 -0.16 18.83
N TYR A 335 18.74 0.61 17.87
CA TYR A 335 20.04 1.30 17.94
C TYR A 335 19.85 2.78 17.68
N LEU A 336 20.39 3.63 18.56
CA LEU A 336 20.29 5.08 18.44
C LEU A 336 21.44 5.61 17.59
N PHE A 337 21.13 6.51 16.66
CA PHE A 337 22.15 7.28 15.95
C PHE A 337 22.76 8.33 16.89
N SER A 338 24.09 8.40 16.98
CA SER A 338 24.83 9.11 18.03
C SER A 338 24.41 10.56 18.26
N LYS A 339 24.32 11.36 17.19
CA LYS A 339 23.87 12.75 17.22
C LYS A 339 23.07 13.04 15.96
N TYR A 340 21.85 13.54 16.10
CA TYR A 340 21.00 13.89 14.96
C TYR A 340 21.73 14.74 13.91
N SER A 341 22.44 15.80 14.32
CA SER A 341 23.18 16.70 13.42
C SER A 341 24.27 16.01 12.60
N ASP A 342 24.78 14.86 13.04
CA ASP A 342 25.81 14.13 12.31
C ASP A 342 25.28 13.48 11.03
N MET A 343 23.96 13.44 10.83
CA MET A 343 23.37 12.95 9.57
C MET A 343 23.76 13.82 8.37
N GLU A 344 24.03 15.11 8.59
CA GLU A 344 24.43 16.05 7.55
C GLU A 344 25.90 15.84 7.11
N LYS A 345 26.69 15.09 7.89
CA LYS A 345 28.06 14.74 7.52
C LYS A 345 28.02 13.63 6.46
N PRO A 346 28.66 13.83 5.29
CA PRO A 346 28.60 12.86 4.20
C PRO A 346 28.97 11.44 4.65
N GLY A 347 28.11 10.47 4.33
CA GLY A 347 28.34 9.04 4.59
C GLY A 347 28.03 8.57 6.01
N LYS A 348 27.69 9.45 6.97
CA LYS A 348 27.46 9.02 8.36
C LYS A 348 26.22 8.15 8.56
N LEU A 349 25.12 8.45 7.87
CA LEU A 349 23.95 7.56 7.89
C LEU A 349 24.24 6.23 7.19
N LYS A 350 25.07 6.23 6.14
CA LYS A 350 25.50 5.01 5.46
C LYS A 350 26.38 4.13 6.35
N GLU A 351 27.33 4.73 7.06
CA GLU A 351 28.15 4.04 8.06
C GLU A 351 27.27 3.41 9.14
N PHE A 352 26.22 4.10 9.60
CA PHE A 352 25.30 3.55 10.59
C PHE A 352 24.56 2.29 10.11
N LEU A 353 24.16 2.22 8.83
CA LEU A 353 23.60 1.01 8.23
C LEU A 353 24.65 -0.11 8.06
N GLN A 354 25.87 0.24 7.66
CA GLN A 354 26.97 -0.72 7.55
C GLN A 354 27.34 -1.33 8.91
N ASP A 355 27.28 -0.53 9.97
CA ASP A 355 27.50 -0.97 11.34
C ASP A 355 26.39 -1.91 11.83
N LEU A 356 25.15 -1.72 11.37
CA LEU A 356 24.06 -2.68 11.59
C LEU A 356 24.38 -4.01 10.91
N TYR A 357 24.67 -3.98 9.61
CA TYR A 357 24.88 -5.20 8.82
C TYR A 357 26.10 -6.02 9.28
N SER A 358 27.16 -5.34 9.71
CA SER A 358 28.36 -5.98 10.24
C SER A 358 28.21 -6.49 11.68
N GLY A 359 27.09 -6.20 12.35
CA GLY A 359 26.87 -6.50 13.76
C GLY A 359 27.68 -5.62 14.72
N LYS A 360 28.35 -4.58 14.22
CA LYS A 360 29.12 -3.63 15.04
C LYS A 360 28.22 -2.92 16.05
N LEU A 361 27.03 -2.47 15.67
CA LEU A 361 26.12 -1.81 16.62
C LEU A 361 25.76 -2.69 17.82
N HIS A 362 25.54 -3.99 17.58
CA HIS A 362 25.24 -4.95 18.64
C HIS A 362 26.45 -5.16 19.55
N ARG A 363 27.64 -5.31 18.96
CA ARG A 363 28.90 -5.47 19.70
C ARG A 363 29.20 -4.23 20.55
N GLU A 364 29.12 -3.03 19.97
CA GLU A 364 29.45 -1.79 20.68
C GLU A 364 28.47 -1.48 21.82
N PHE A 365 27.22 -1.94 21.72
CA PHE A 365 26.29 -1.85 22.84
C PHE A 365 26.77 -2.67 24.05
N HIS A 366 27.27 -3.88 23.82
CA HIS A 366 27.75 -4.77 24.88
C HIS A 366 29.11 -4.36 25.44
N TYR A 367 30.03 -3.90 24.59
CA TYR A 367 31.45 -3.76 24.94
C TYR A 367 31.95 -2.31 24.93
N GLY A 368 31.10 -1.34 24.59
CA GLY A 368 31.52 0.02 24.28
C GLY A 368 32.13 0.13 22.88
N PRO A 369 32.58 1.32 22.47
CA PRO A 369 33.20 1.53 21.16
C PRO A 369 34.34 0.54 20.94
N ASP A 370 34.45 -0.01 19.73
CA ASP A 370 35.50 -0.99 19.43
C ASP A 370 36.88 -0.43 19.85
N PRO A 371 37.62 -1.14 20.72
CA PRO A 371 38.87 -0.60 21.22
C PRO A 371 39.85 -0.49 20.06
N VAL A 372 40.40 0.71 19.85
CA VAL A 372 41.72 0.85 19.23
C VAL A 372 42.72 0.38 20.29
N TYR A 373 42.78 -0.93 20.54
CA TYR A 373 43.60 -1.58 21.57
C TYR A 373 43.45 -1.01 22.98
N GLU A 374 42.60 -1.62 23.81
CA GLU A 374 42.90 -1.88 25.23
C GLU A 374 41.80 -2.77 25.83
N ALA A 375 42.16 -4.04 26.05
CA ALA A 375 41.36 -4.97 26.82
C ALA A 375 41.66 -4.73 28.30
N ASN A 376 40.66 -4.27 29.06
CA ASN A 376 40.41 -4.64 30.46
C ASN A 376 39.29 -3.76 31.01
N ASN A 377 38.09 -4.32 31.19
CA ASN A 377 37.21 -4.04 32.32
C ASN A 377 36.00 -5.01 32.36
N ALA A 378 35.46 -5.20 33.56
CA ALA A 378 34.41 -6.16 33.88
C ALA A 378 33.18 -6.06 32.97
N ILE A 379 32.82 -7.17 32.34
CA ILE A 379 31.74 -7.28 31.35
C ILE A 379 30.40 -7.23 32.07
N LYS A 380 29.72 -6.07 32.02
CA LYS A 380 28.28 -6.01 32.30
C LYS A 380 27.56 -6.51 31.05
N VAL A 381 27.04 -7.73 31.08
CA VAL A 381 26.23 -8.27 29.97
C VAL A 381 24.89 -7.54 29.97
N THR A 382 24.78 -6.44 29.25
CA THR A 382 23.51 -5.71 29.01
C THR A 382 23.08 -5.89 27.58
N THR A 383 21.85 -6.34 27.32
CA THR A 383 21.29 -6.47 25.96
C THR A 383 20.82 -5.12 25.42
N PRO A 384 20.99 -4.82 24.13
CA PRO A 384 20.39 -3.63 23.52
C PRO A 384 18.87 -3.61 23.73
N PRO A 385 18.24 -2.41 23.77
CA PRO A 385 16.79 -2.30 23.86
C PRO A 385 16.11 -3.20 22.83
N GLU A 386 15.15 -4.00 23.25
CA GLU A 386 14.38 -4.86 22.35
C GLU A 386 13.58 -4.02 21.35
N SER A 387 13.37 -4.59 20.16
CA SER A 387 12.50 -3.99 19.13
C SER A 387 11.12 -3.66 19.68
N THR A 388 10.68 -2.44 19.43
CA THR A 388 9.31 -2.02 19.76
C THR A 388 8.37 -2.19 18.58
N PHE A 389 8.87 -2.00 17.35
CA PHE A 389 8.07 -2.16 16.14
C PHE A 389 7.76 -3.62 15.83
N LYS A 390 8.53 -4.59 16.34
CA LYS A 390 8.16 -6.02 16.30
C LYS A 390 6.79 -6.28 16.95
N LYS A 391 6.38 -5.50 17.96
CA LYS A 391 5.05 -5.64 18.59
C LYS A 391 3.91 -5.19 17.67
N LEU A 392 4.21 -4.42 16.62
CA LEU A 392 3.25 -3.98 15.62
C LEU A 392 3.18 -4.94 14.41
N ALA A 393 3.99 -6.01 14.41
CA ALA A 393 3.91 -7.08 13.44
C ALA A 393 2.60 -7.89 13.58
N PRO A 394 2.23 -8.69 12.56
CA PRO A 394 1.02 -9.49 12.59
C PRO A 394 0.95 -10.36 13.85
N SER A 395 -0.07 -10.11 14.68
CA SER A 395 -0.17 -10.75 15.98
C SER A 395 -0.73 -12.17 15.91
N LYS A 396 -0.10 -13.10 16.62
CA LYS A 396 -0.59 -14.47 16.88
C LYS A 396 -1.97 -14.50 17.58
N ASN A 397 -2.38 -13.40 18.19
CA ASN A 397 -3.71 -13.25 18.80
C ASN A 397 -4.83 -12.97 17.79
N ARG A 398 -4.49 -12.72 16.52
CA ARG A 398 -5.42 -12.35 15.46
C ARG A 398 -5.27 -13.19 14.19
N TYR A 399 -4.08 -13.76 14.00
CA TYR A 399 -3.71 -14.54 12.84
C TYR A 399 -3.04 -15.84 13.24
N THR A 400 -3.16 -16.83 12.38
CA THR A 400 -2.20 -17.93 12.30
C THR A 400 -1.09 -17.51 11.35
N LEU A 401 0.17 -17.52 11.80
CA LEU A 401 1.33 -17.17 10.99
C LEU A 401 1.94 -18.42 10.36
N LEU A 402 2.34 -18.35 9.08
CA LEU A 402 2.88 -19.50 8.31
C LEU A 402 4.41 -19.52 8.23
N ARG A 403 5.05 -18.44 8.67
CA ARG A 403 6.50 -18.37 8.84
C ARG A 403 6.78 -18.03 10.30
N ASP A 404 7.76 -18.71 10.89
CA ASP A 404 8.32 -18.29 12.16
C ASP A 404 9.04 -16.94 12.00
N GLU A 405 9.04 -16.16 13.07
CA GLU A 405 9.41 -14.74 13.16
C GLU A 405 10.81 -14.41 12.58
N LEU A 406 10.93 -13.23 11.94
CA LEU A 406 12.17 -12.58 11.45
C LEU A 406 13.28 -12.49 12.52
#